data_AF-A0AAD8UU31-F1
#
_entry.id   AF-A0AAD8UU31-F1
#
_cell.length_a   1.000
_cell.length_b   1.000
_cell.length_c   1.000
_cell.angle_alpha   90.00
_cell.angle_beta   90.00
_cell.angle_gamma   90.00
#
_symmetry.space_group_name_H-M   'P 1'
#
loop_
_entity.id
_entity.type
_entity.pdbx_description
1 polymer ?
#
loop_
_entity_poly.entity_id
_entity_poly.type
_entity_poly.pdbx_seq_one_letter_code
_entity_poly.pdbx_strand_id
1 'polypeptide(L)'
;MNALRALQRIKLIQNTLATKPIGRISQFATMATTTDVKNYKFNHSMIRVKDPKASVKFYETLGMKVIKQIQQPEAKFDLYFLAYDSPNARSAGSGTFDREGIIELTHNYGTENDPEYKINNGNTEPHRGFGHTCISVDNIQAACQRLEDAGYAFKKKLTDGKMRHIAFVLDPDQYWVEIIGQKSIEQTESITTTDVTTYRMNHTMLRVKDYEKSLKFYQDVLGMTLIRKNEASDFTLFFLAYGDLKEGESQAQREGILELTWNHGTEKDESFSYHNGNDQPQGFGHICVTVDNIDAACARFEELKCNWKKRLTDGRMKNVAFLLDPDNYWVEVVQNEKFAGKANF
;
A
#
# COMPACT_ATOMS: atom_id res chain seq x y z
N MET A 1 -0.50 -51.59 -46.56
CA MET A 1 0.73 -52.12 -47.20
C MET A 1 1.51 -50.97 -47.78
N ASN A 2 2.74 -50.66 -47.41
CA ASN A 2 3.56 -51.02 -46.27
C ASN A 2 4.60 -49.91 -46.19
N ALA A 3 4.76 -49.32 -45.02
CA ALA A 3 6.02 -48.69 -44.66
C ALA A 3 7.08 -49.81 -44.62
N LEU A 4 8.04 -49.81 -45.54
CA LEU A 4 9.38 -50.40 -45.35
C LEU A 4 10.20 -50.18 -46.64
N ARG A 5 10.90 -49.05 -46.71
CA ARG A 5 12.19 -48.90 -47.41
C ARG A 5 12.83 -47.58 -47.00
N ALA A 6 12.87 -47.40 -45.68
CA ALA A 6 13.90 -46.58 -45.06
C ALA A 6 15.21 -47.39 -45.07
N LEU A 7 16.32 -46.66 -45.21
CA LEU A 7 17.69 -47.05 -44.83
C LEU A 7 18.46 -47.96 -45.80
N GLN A 8 19.05 -47.33 -46.81
CA GLN A 8 20.50 -47.37 -47.11
C GLN A 8 20.78 -46.15 -48.00
N ARG A 9 21.26 -45.02 -47.44
CA ARG A 9 22.68 -44.66 -47.26
C ARG A 9 23.43 -44.60 -48.60
N ILE A 10 24.27 -43.63 -48.96
CA ILE A 10 24.93 -42.48 -48.32
C ILE A 10 25.74 -41.82 -49.46
N LYS A 11 26.00 -40.50 -49.38
CA LYS A 11 26.97 -39.70 -50.16
C LYS A 11 26.67 -39.48 -51.66
N LEU A 12 26.31 -38.25 -52.01
CA LEU A 12 27.22 -37.27 -52.63
C LEU A 12 26.42 -36.15 -53.32
N ILE A 13 25.88 -35.21 -52.54
CA ILE A 13 25.59 -33.85 -53.05
C ILE A 13 26.09 -32.88 -51.99
N GLN A 14 27.42 -32.71 -51.98
CA GLN A 14 28.03 -31.47 -51.50
C GLN A 14 27.81 -30.41 -52.58
N ASN A 15 27.69 -29.15 -52.14
CA ASN A 15 27.63 -27.91 -52.92
C ASN A 15 26.24 -27.47 -53.37
N THR A 16 25.43 -27.02 -52.41
CA THR A 16 24.65 -25.79 -52.61
C THR A 16 24.16 -25.25 -51.28
N LEU A 17 24.89 -24.31 -50.68
CA LEU A 17 24.34 -23.27 -49.79
C LEU A 17 25.34 -22.12 -49.81
N ALA A 18 25.20 -21.27 -50.83
CA ALA A 18 25.86 -19.98 -50.89
C ALA A 18 25.29 -19.10 -49.77
N THR A 19 26.22 -18.56 -48.99
CA THR A 19 26.06 -17.64 -47.88
C THR A 19 25.26 -16.41 -48.27
N LYS A 20 24.03 -16.28 -47.77
CA LYS A 20 23.41 -14.95 -47.59
C LYS A 20 24.00 -14.34 -46.31
N PRO A 21 24.41 -13.06 -46.32
CA PRO A 21 24.87 -12.42 -45.10
C PRO A 21 23.69 -12.35 -44.13
N ILE A 22 23.85 -13.01 -42.98
CA ILE A 22 23.01 -12.82 -41.82
C ILE A 22 23.10 -11.33 -41.49
N GLY A 23 22.01 -10.60 -41.71
CA GLY A 23 21.90 -9.22 -41.26
C GLY A 23 22.28 -9.19 -39.79
N ARG A 24 23.16 -8.25 -39.42
CA ARG A 24 23.49 -7.94 -38.03
C ARG A 24 22.18 -7.83 -37.27
N ILE A 25 21.88 -8.84 -36.45
CA ILE A 25 20.96 -8.66 -35.33
C ILE A 25 21.66 -7.59 -34.50
N SER A 26 21.05 -6.40 -34.48
CA SER A 26 21.50 -5.31 -33.66
C SER A 26 21.54 -5.82 -32.22
N GLN A 27 22.75 -6.01 -31.71
CA GLN A 27 23.02 -6.30 -30.32
C GLN A 27 22.74 -5.01 -29.54
N PHE A 28 21.46 -4.67 -29.40
CA PHE A 28 20.99 -3.60 -28.53
C PHE A 28 19.86 -4.14 -27.66
N ALA A 29 20.10 -3.98 -26.36
CA ALA A 29 19.19 -4.07 -25.22
C ALA A 29 18.84 -5.47 -24.70
N THR A 30 19.71 -5.98 -23.82
CA THR A 30 19.28 -6.44 -22.48
C THR A 30 20.46 -6.28 -21.52
N MET A 31 20.88 -5.03 -21.28
CA MET A 31 21.26 -4.73 -19.89
C MET A 31 19.94 -4.79 -19.15
N ALA A 32 19.71 -5.83 -18.36
CA ALA A 32 18.68 -5.79 -17.34
C ALA A 32 19.02 -4.56 -16.51
N THR A 33 18.30 -3.47 -16.71
CA THR A 33 18.33 -2.32 -15.81
C THR A 33 17.80 -2.87 -14.50
N THR A 34 18.69 -3.29 -13.61
CA THR A 34 18.32 -3.80 -12.29
C THR A 34 17.47 -2.74 -11.60
N THR A 35 16.39 -3.16 -10.97
CA THR A 35 15.64 -2.27 -10.09
C THR A 35 16.47 -2.00 -8.82
N ASP A 36 16.45 -0.76 -8.34
CA ASP A 36 17.02 -0.42 -7.04
C ASP A 36 15.89 -0.22 -6.01
N VAL A 37 15.80 -1.15 -5.06
CA VAL A 37 14.77 -1.12 -4.02
C VAL A 37 14.86 0.12 -3.12
N LYS A 38 15.99 0.84 -3.11
CA LYS A 38 16.10 2.14 -2.41
C LYS A 38 15.27 3.25 -3.07
N ASN A 39 14.90 3.09 -4.33
CA ASN A 39 14.04 4.02 -5.06
C ASN A 39 12.54 3.73 -4.85
N TYR A 40 12.19 2.65 -4.15
CA TYR A 40 10.80 2.29 -3.91
C TYR A 40 10.16 3.26 -2.89
N LYS A 41 8.84 3.39 -2.96
CA LYS A 41 8.05 4.20 -2.03
C LYS A 41 6.79 3.47 -1.63
N PHE A 42 6.39 3.61 -0.37
CA PHE A 42 5.09 3.14 0.10
C PHE A 42 4.05 4.23 -0.24
N ASN A 43 3.38 4.06 -1.38
CA ASN A 43 2.59 5.11 -1.99
C ASN A 43 1.24 5.28 -1.33
N HIS A 44 0.38 4.26 -1.39
CA HIS A 44 -1.00 4.37 -0.91
C HIS A 44 -1.50 3.11 -0.21
N SER A 45 -2.54 3.30 0.57
CA SER A 45 -3.38 2.24 1.14
C SER A 45 -4.78 2.38 0.60
N MET A 46 -5.26 1.30 -0.03
CA MET A 46 -6.58 1.26 -0.64
C MET A 46 -7.60 0.67 0.33
N ILE A 47 -8.70 1.40 0.54
CA ILE A 47 -9.88 0.92 1.23
C ILE A 47 -11.11 1.08 0.34
N ARG A 48 -12.04 0.12 0.43
CA ARG A 48 -13.36 0.27 -0.18
C ARG A 48 -14.21 1.18 0.70
N VAL A 49 -15.03 2.02 0.09
CA VAL A 49 -15.95 2.92 0.80
C VAL A 49 -17.37 2.77 0.28
N LYS A 50 -18.34 2.93 1.18
CA LYS A 50 -19.76 2.81 0.80
C LYS A 50 -20.21 4.03 0.01
N ASP A 51 -19.93 5.22 0.53
CA ASP A 51 -20.27 6.50 -0.10
C ASP A 51 -19.01 7.38 -0.18
N PRO A 52 -18.47 7.61 -1.39
CA PRO A 52 -17.26 8.39 -1.56
C PRO A 52 -17.46 9.86 -1.12
N LYS A 53 -18.68 10.40 -1.16
CA LYS A 53 -18.92 11.79 -0.70
C LYS A 53 -18.70 11.92 0.80
N ALA A 54 -19.24 10.97 1.58
CA ALA A 54 -19.05 10.95 3.02
C ALA A 54 -17.58 10.74 3.38
N SER A 55 -16.92 9.77 2.75
CA SER A 55 -15.53 9.42 3.05
C SER A 55 -14.55 10.51 2.60
N VAL A 56 -14.71 11.10 1.41
CA VAL A 56 -13.92 12.27 0.99
C VAL A 56 -14.09 13.42 1.97
N LYS A 57 -15.33 13.74 2.39
CA LYS A 57 -15.58 14.83 3.34
C LYS A 57 -14.88 14.60 4.70
N PHE A 58 -14.84 13.36 5.17
CA PHE A 58 -14.11 12.99 6.39
C PHE A 58 -12.61 13.23 6.25
N TYR A 59 -11.98 12.73 5.19
CA TYR A 59 -10.54 12.93 4.99
C TYR A 59 -10.16 14.39 4.67
N GLU A 60 -11.05 15.15 4.01
CA GLU A 60 -10.91 16.62 3.87
C GLU A 60 -11.01 17.33 5.22
N THR A 61 -11.85 16.82 6.14
CA THR A 61 -11.87 17.32 7.52
C THR A 61 -10.51 17.08 8.17
N LEU A 62 -9.82 15.98 7.89
CA LEU A 62 -8.43 15.76 8.31
C LEU A 62 -7.38 16.56 7.51
N GLY A 63 -7.77 17.38 6.53
CA GLY A 63 -6.86 18.24 5.78
C GLY A 63 -6.30 17.65 4.48
N MET A 64 -6.70 16.43 4.12
CA MET A 64 -6.33 15.82 2.84
C MET A 64 -7.13 16.46 1.70
N LYS A 65 -6.64 16.29 0.47
CA LYS A 65 -7.32 16.69 -0.77
C LYS A 65 -7.38 15.51 -1.73
N VAL A 66 -8.45 15.41 -2.51
CA VAL A 66 -8.47 14.53 -3.68
C VAL A 66 -7.48 15.08 -4.71
N ILE A 67 -6.36 14.39 -4.88
CA ILE A 67 -5.29 14.76 -5.81
C ILE A 67 -5.42 14.07 -7.18
N LYS A 68 -6.18 12.96 -7.25
CA LYS A 68 -6.53 12.27 -8.49
C LYS A 68 -7.85 11.53 -8.31
N GLN A 69 -8.67 11.54 -9.36
CA GLN A 69 -9.85 10.68 -9.47
C GLN A 69 -9.73 9.88 -10.77
N ILE A 70 -10.02 8.58 -10.70
CA ILE A 70 -10.08 7.70 -11.87
C ILE A 70 -11.49 7.12 -11.93
N GLN A 71 -12.19 7.40 -13.02
CA GLN A 71 -13.56 6.89 -13.22
C GLN A 71 -13.54 5.65 -14.10
N GLN A 72 -14.26 4.59 -13.70
CA GLN A 72 -14.36 3.34 -14.46
C GLN A 72 -15.83 2.96 -14.66
N PRO A 73 -16.60 3.73 -15.46
CA PRO A 73 -18.04 3.50 -15.62
C PRO A 73 -18.38 2.12 -16.20
N GLU A 74 -17.53 1.60 -17.10
CA GLU A 74 -17.72 0.25 -17.67
C GLU A 74 -17.52 -0.86 -16.61
N ALA A 75 -16.59 -0.66 -15.68
CA ALA A 75 -16.31 -1.60 -14.60
C ALA A 75 -17.10 -1.31 -13.31
N LYS A 76 -17.90 -0.22 -13.31
CA LYS A 76 -18.79 0.22 -12.23
C LYS A 76 -18.08 0.52 -10.90
N PHE A 77 -16.93 1.19 -10.97
CA PHE A 77 -16.28 1.73 -9.79
C PHE A 77 -15.55 3.03 -10.09
N ASP A 78 -15.30 3.83 -9.06
CA ASP A 78 -14.43 5.01 -9.10
C ASP A 78 -13.34 4.91 -8.04
N LEU A 79 -12.17 5.47 -8.34
CA LEU A 79 -11.04 5.58 -7.43
C LEU A 79 -10.80 7.04 -7.08
N TYR A 80 -10.58 7.33 -5.80
CA TYR A 80 -10.26 8.67 -5.28
C TYR A 80 -8.95 8.59 -4.49
N PHE A 81 -7.92 9.30 -4.94
CA PHE A 81 -6.62 9.33 -4.28
C PHE A 81 -6.54 10.62 -3.45
N LEU A 82 -6.41 10.48 -2.13
CA LEU A 82 -6.33 11.58 -1.19
C LEU A 82 -4.94 11.67 -0.56
N ALA A 83 -4.40 12.90 -0.50
CA ALA A 83 -3.10 13.18 0.09
C ALA A 83 -3.07 14.56 0.75
N TYR A 84 -2.07 14.79 1.60
CA TYR A 84 -1.72 16.15 2.03
C TYR A 84 -0.98 16.86 0.91
N ASP A 85 -1.55 17.95 0.38
CA ASP A 85 -1.06 18.63 -0.83
C ASP A 85 -0.98 20.16 -0.65
N SER A 86 -0.63 20.60 0.56
CA SER A 86 -0.28 22.00 0.82
C SER A 86 1.14 22.30 0.29
N PRO A 87 1.52 23.58 0.12
CA PRO A 87 2.92 23.93 -0.17
C PRO A 87 3.93 23.43 0.88
N ASN A 88 3.47 23.15 2.10
CA ASN A 88 4.27 22.61 3.21
C ASN A 88 4.18 21.08 3.34
N ALA A 89 3.44 20.41 2.44
CA ALA A 89 3.36 18.96 2.43
C ALA A 89 4.70 18.37 2.02
N ARG A 90 5.04 17.19 2.57
CA ARG A 90 6.33 16.53 2.30
C ARG A 90 6.50 16.18 0.82
N SER A 91 5.39 15.85 0.16
CA SER A 91 5.32 15.47 -1.25
C SER A 91 4.74 16.59 -2.15
N ALA A 92 4.84 17.86 -1.73
CA ALA A 92 4.34 19.00 -2.50
C ALA A 92 4.96 19.05 -3.91
N GLY A 93 4.11 19.11 -4.94
CA GLY A 93 4.52 19.15 -6.35
C GLY A 93 4.88 17.80 -6.96
N SER A 94 4.91 16.70 -6.19
CA SER A 94 5.05 15.35 -6.73
C SER A 94 3.74 14.83 -7.34
N GLY A 95 3.84 14.08 -8.44
CA GLY A 95 2.71 13.37 -9.05
C GLY A 95 2.17 12.27 -8.13
N THR A 96 0.93 11.81 -8.34
CA THR A 96 0.22 10.87 -7.44
C THR A 96 1.04 9.63 -7.10
N PHE A 97 1.75 9.04 -8.07
CA PHE A 97 2.54 7.81 -7.87
C PHE A 97 4.03 8.11 -7.69
N ASP A 98 4.39 9.35 -7.32
CA ASP A 98 5.71 9.74 -6.81
C ASP A 98 5.65 10.27 -5.36
N ARG A 99 4.65 9.84 -4.59
CA ARG A 99 4.46 10.24 -3.17
C ARG A 99 4.51 9.05 -2.24
N GLU A 100 4.57 9.36 -0.95
CA GLU A 100 4.24 8.44 0.12
C GLU A 100 2.98 8.92 0.85
N GLY A 101 2.29 8.02 1.55
CA GLY A 101 1.19 8.40 2.45
C GLY A 101 -0.07 8.92 1.73
N ILE A 102 -0.64 8.11 0.85
CA ILE A 102 -1.92 8.37 0.20
C ILE A 102 -2.99 7.39 0.72
N ILE A 103 -4.23 7.87 0.80
CA ILE A 103 -5.41 7.03 0.93
C ILE A 103 -6.06 6.90 -0.44
N GLU A 104 -6.23 5.67 -0.93
CA GLU A 104 -7.05 5.39 -2.11
C GLU A 104 -8.42 4.88 -1.65
N LEU A 105 -9.48 5.58 -2.03
CA LEU A 105 -10.86 5.14 -1.81
C LEU A 105 -11.35 4.48 -3.09
N THR A 106 -11.83 3.24 -2.99
CA THR A 106 -12.55 2.58 -4.06
C THR A 106 -14.04 2.54 -3.76
N HIS A 107 -14.83 3.17 -4.61
CA HIS A 107 -16.28 3.14 -4.54
C HIS A 107 -16.84 2.26 -5.64
N ASN A 108 -17.60 1.22 -5.28
CA ASN A 108 -18.34 0.42 -6.24
C ASN A 108 -19.74 1.01 -6.42
N TYR A 109 -20.19 1.21 -7.65
CA TYR A 109 -21.43 1.94 -7.90
C TYR A 109 -22.64 1.24 -7.29
N GLY A 110 -23.50 2.02 -6.63
CA GLY A 110 -24.74 1.56 -6.01
C GLY A 110 -24.61 1.26 -4.52
N THR A 111 -23.40 1.06 -3.98
CA THR A 111 -23.20 0.79 -2.55
C THR A 111 -23.67 1.94 -1.66
N GLU A 112 -23.59 3.17 -2.16
CA GLU A 112 -24.01 4.38 -1.47
C GLU A 112 -25.53 4.42 -1.25
N ASN A 113 -26.29 3.69 -2.07
CA ASN A 113 -27.75 3.61 -2.00
C ASN A 113 -28.26 2.31 -1.37
N ASP A 114 -27.35 1.39 -1.02
CA ASP A 114 -27.71 0.10 -0.42
C ASP A 114 -27.63 0.19 1.12
N PRO A 115 -28.75 0.18 1.85
CA PRO A 115 -28.74 0.25 3.31
C PRO A 115 -28.07 -0.97 3.97
N GLU A 116 -28.07 -2.12 3.30
CA GLU A 116 -27.52 -3.38 3.82
C GLU A 116 -26.04 -3.57 3.47
N TYR A 117 -25.49 -2.76 2.55
CA TYR A 117 -24.07 -2.81 2.24
C TYR A 117 -23.23 -2.42 3.46
N LYS A 118 -22.38 -3.35 3.88
CA LYS A 118 -21.47 -3.23 5.03
C LYS A 118 -20.06 -3.55 4.60
N ILE A 119 -19.14 -2.69 5.02
CA ILE A 119 -17.71 -2.88 4.85
C ILE A 119 -17.15 -3.67 6.01
N ASN A 120 -16.21 -4.56 5.71
CA ASN A 120 -15.34 -5.13 6.72
C ASN A 120 -14.20 -4.16 7.05
N ASN A 121 -14.26 -3.55 8.22
CA ASN A 121 -13.25 -2.60 8.68
C ASN A 121 -11.95 -3.27 9.19
N GLY A 122 -11.86 -4.60 9.18
CA GLY A 122 -10.67 -5.36 9.61
C GLY A 122 -10.48 -5.49 11.13
N ASN A 123 -11.41 -4.99 11.94
CA ASN A 123 -11.28 -4.96 13.41
C ASN A 123 -12.39 -5.71 14.16
N THR A 124 -13.25 -6.44 13.43
CA THR A 124 -14.35 -7.20 14.02
C THR A 124 -14.21 -8.68 13.69
N GLU A 125 -14.38 -9.56 14.69
CA GLU A 125 -14.40 -11.01 14.46
C GLU A 125 -15.61 -11.42 13.61
N PRO A 126 -15.49 -12.43 12.73
CA PRO A 126 -14.30 -13.27 12.51
C PRO A 126 -13.31 -12.72 11.47
N HIS A 127 -13.48 -11.48 10.98
CA HIS A 127 -12.80 -10.98 9.78
C HIS A 127 -11.71 -9.94 10.08
N ARG A 128 -10.90 -10.19 11.11
CA ARG A 128 -9.79 -9.28 11.48
C ARG A 128 -8.63 -9.40 10.53
N GLY A 129 -7.97 -8.28 10.24
CA GLY A 129 -6.74 -8.25 9.46
C GLY A 129 -6.16 -6.85 9.44
N PHE A 130 -6.61 -6.03 8.49
CA PHE A 130 -6.34 -4.60 8.48
C PHE A 130 -6.63 -3.96 9.85
N GLY A 131 -5.66 -3.22 10.39
CA GLY A 131 -5.78 -2.55 11.68
C GLY A 131 -6.33 -1.15 11.53
N HIS A 132 -5.55 -0.25 10.97
CA HIS A 132 -5.90 1.15 10.87
C HIS A 132 -5.02 1.87 9.87
N THR A 133 -5.44 3.06 9.47
CA THR A 133 -4.51 4.08 8.98
C THR A 133 -4.21 5.06 10.11
N CYS A 134 -3.11 5.79 10.02
CA CYS A 134 -2.73 6.76 11.04
C CYS A 134 -2.43 8.11 10.42
N ILE A 135 -3.00 9.15 11.03
CA ILE A 135 -2.72 10.54 10.73
C ILE A 135 -1.93 11.14 11.89
N SER A 136 -0.73 11.64 11.62
CA SER A 136 0.01 12.43 12.59
C SER A 136 -0.34 13.91 12.46
N VAL A 137 -0.47 14.58 13.60
CA VAL A 137 -0.97 15.96 13.70
C VAL A 137 -0.03 16.82 14.53
N ASP A 138 0.01 18.13 14.27
CA ASP A 138 0.83 19.07 15.06
C ASP A 138 0.37 19.18 16.52
N ASN A 139 -0.93 19.02 16.77
CA ASN A 139 -1.55 19.09 18.08
C ASN A 139 -2.72 18.09 18.17
N ILE A 140 -2.54 17.01 18.92
CA ILE A 140 -3.52 15.92 19.00
C ILE A 140 -4.81 16.35 19.73
N GLN A 141 -4.71 17.20 20.74
CA GLN A 141 -5.87 17.68 21.51
C GLN A 141 -6.78 18.54 20.62
N ALA A 142 -6.23 19.53 19.93
CA ALA A 142 -6.98 20.41 19.04
C ALA A 142 -7.50 19.67 17.80
N ALA A 143 -6.73 18.72 17.25
CA ALA A 143 -7.20 17.86 16.16
C ALA A 143 -8.40 17.00 16.58
N CYS A 144 -8.33 16.34 17.74
CA CYS A 144 -9.43 15.53 18.27
C CYS A 144 -10.67 16.38 18.54
N GLN A 145 -10.51 17.55 19.17
CA GLN A 145 -11.63 18.47 19.41
C GLN A 145 -12.31 18.86 18.10
N ARG A 146 -11.53 19.20 17.06
CA ARG A 146 -12.08 19.56 15.75
C ARG A 146 -12.86 18.41 15.09
N LEU A 147 -12.43 17.16 15.28
CA LEU A 147 -13.14 15.97 14.80
C LEU A 147 -14.43 15.71 15.59
N GLU A 148 -14.41 15.94 16.90
CA GLU A 148 -15.60 15.85 17.75
C GLU A 148 -16.63 16.94 17.41
N ASP A 149 -16.19 18.18 17.21
CA ASP A 149 -17.03 19.31 16.79
C ASP A 149 -17.64 19.07 15.39
N ALA A 150 -16.93 18.35 14.53
CA ALA A 150 -17.44 17.90 13.23
C ALA A 150 -18.41 16.70 13.32
N GLY A 151 -18.61 16.15 14.53
CA GLY A 151 -19.56 15.07 14.80
C GLY A 151 -19.04 13.66 14.52
N TYR A 152 -17.74 13.46 14.32
CA TYR A 152 -17.18 12.13 14.06
C TYR A 152 -17.08 11.30 15.35
N ALA A 153 -17.41 10.01 15.23
CA ALA A 153 -17.35 9.07 16.34
C ALA A 153 -15.90 8.65 16.62
N PHE A 154 -15.61 8.31 17.87
CA PHE A 154 -14.31 7.78 18.28
C PHE A 154 -14.45 6.36 18.80
N LYS A 155 -13.55 5.48 18.36
CA LYS A 155 -13.34 4.17 18.99
C LYS A 155 -12.62 4.32 20.33
N LYS A 156 -11.73 5.30 20.43
CA LYS A 156 -10.99 5.66 21.64
C LYS A 156 -10.68 7.15 21.63
N LYS A 157 -11.12 7.88 22.64
CA LYS A 157 -10.76 9.28 22.87
C LYS A 157 -9.47 9.42 23.67
N LEU A 158 -8.91 10.62 23.72
CA LEU A 158 -7.74 10.94 24.57
C LEU A 158 -8.07 10.84 26.06
N THR A 159 -9.34 11.05 26.43
CA THR A 159 -9.85 10.92 27.79
C THR A 159 -10.05 9.47 28.24
N ASP A 160 -10.01 8.52 27.31
CA ASP A 160 -10.29 7.11 27.59
C ASP A 160 -9.03 6.40 28.09
N GLY A 161 -9.12 5.87 29.31
CA GLY A 161 -8.04 5.13 29.94
C GLY A 161 -6.84 6.01 30.33
N LYS A 162 -5.67 5.37 30.50
CA LYS A 162 -4.43 6.04 30.93
C LYS A 162 -3.58 6.55 29.75
N MET A 163 -3.75 5.96 28.56
CA MET A 163 -2.99 6.33 27.37
C MET A 163 -3.62 7.55 26.70
N ARG A 164 -3.01 8.72 26.91
CA ARG A 164 -3.53 10.01 26.42
C ARG A 164 -2.90 10.51 25.12
N HIS A 165 -1.89 9.82 24.58
CA HIS A 165 -1.12 10.27 23.41
C HIS A 165 -1.58 9.65 22.08
N ILE A 166 -2.69 8.89 22.11
CA ILE A 166 -3.28 8.21 20.96
C ILE A 166 -4.81 8.29 21.07
N ALA A 167 -5.46 8.61 19.96
CA ALA A 167 -6.90 8.47 19.77
C ALA A 167 -7.20 7.66 18.49
N PHE A 168 -8.39 7.09 18.41
CA PHE A 168 -8.90 6.44 17.21
C PHE A 168 -10.25 7.03 16.85
N VAL A 169 -10.29 7.83 15.79
CA VAL A 169 -11.54 8.30 15.18
C VAL A 169 -12.02 7.26 14.18
N LEU A 170 -13.34 7.15 14.01
CA LEU A 170 -13.97 6.27 13.03
C LEU A 170 -14.30 7.08 11.78
N ASP A 171 -13.90 6.57 10.63
CA ASP A 171 -14.38 7.09 9.35
C ASP A 171 -15.85 6.66 9.10
N PRO A 172 -16.51 7.15 8.03
CA PRO A 172 -17.92 6.82 7.75
C PRO A 172 -18.22 5.32 7.57
N ASP A 173 -17.21 4.53 7.20
CA ASP A 173 -17.29 3.09 6.99
C ASP A 173 -16.74 2.30 8.20
N GLN A 174 -16.54 2.99 9.33
CA GLN A 174 -16.08 2.46 10.61
C GLN A 174 -14.65 1.91 10.59
N TYR A 175 -13.84 2.27 9.60
CA TYR A 175 -12.39 2.09 9.68
C TYR A 175 -11.82 2.92 10.82
N TRP A 176 -10.81 2.34 11.47
CA TRP A 176 -10.10 3.04 12.52
C TRP A 176 -9.03 3.93 11.89
N VAL A 177 -9.07 5.21 12.23
CA VAL A 177 -8.03 6.18 11.90
C VAL A 177 -7.37 6.61 13.21
N GLU A 178 -6.15 6.12 13.42
CA GLU A 178 -5.33 6.52 14.56
C GLU A 178 -4.89 7.98 14.39
N ILE A 179 -4.96 8.75 15.47
CA ILE A 179 -4.44 10.11 15.55
C ILE A 179 -3.30 10.12 16.56
N ILE A 180 -2.12 10.56 16.12
CA ILE A 180 -0.91 10.70 16.96
C ILE A 180 -0.33 12.12 16.86
N GLY A 181 0.28 12.60 17.95
CA GLY A 181 0.97 13.89 17.94
C GLY A 181 2.36 13.81 17.29
N GLN A 182 2.73 14.79 16.47
CA GLN A 182 4.11 15.01 16.01
C GLN A 182 5.03 15.51 17.13
N LYS A 183 4.43 16.13 18.15
CA LYS A 183 5.05 16.58 19.41
C LYS A 183 4.37 15.90 20.58
N SER A 184 5.02 15.89 21.74
CA SER A 184 4.38 15.36 22.95
C SER A 184 3.18 16.22 23.37
N ILE A 185 2.28 15.63 24.17
CA ILE A 185 1.10 16.33 24.69
C ILE A 185 1.53 17.54 25.53
N GLU A 186 2.56 17.36 26.35
CA GLU A 186 3.09 18.38 27.25
C GLU A 186 3.65 19.57 26.47
N GLN A 187 4.26 19.31 25.31
CA GLN A 187 4.79 20.38 24.44
C GLN A 187 3.68 21.20 23.75
N THR A 188 2.44 20.71 23.74
CA THR A 188 1.33 21.28 22.99
C THR A 188 0.15 21.69 23.88
N GLU A 189 0.26 21.51 25.20
CA GLU A 189 -0.85 21.67 26.15
C GLU A 189 -1.48 23.07 26.16
N SER A 190 -0.70 24.11 25.86
CA SER A 190 -1.15 25.51 25.83
C SER A 190 -1.66 25.96 24.45
N ILE A 191 -1.54 25.11 23.43
CA ILE A 191 -1.94 25.41 22.06
C ILE A 191 -3.35 24.85 21.85
N THR A 192 -4.29 25.70 21.46
CA THR A 192 -5.71 25.33 21.28
C THR A 192 -6.14 25.21 19.82
N THR A 193 -5.23 25.47 18.89
CA THR A 193 -5.45 25.39 17.45
C THR A 193 -4.58 24.30 16.84
N THR A 194 -4.94 23.90 15.62
CA THR A 194 -4.20 22.90 14.85
C THR A 194 -4.12 23.35 13.39
N ASP A 195 -2.97 23.15 12.76
CA ASP A 195 -2.76 23.43 11.34
C ASP A 195 -2.81 22.13 10.54
N VAL A 196 -3.94 21.89 9.88
CA VAL A 196 -4.16 20.71 9.04
C VAL A 196 -3.18 20.58 7.87
N THR A 197 -2.48 21.67 7.49
CA THR A 197 -1.46 21.62 6.43
C THR A 197 -0.16 20.93 6.88
N THR A 198 0.02 20.75 8.19
CA THR A 198 1.16 20.06 8.80
C THR A 198 0.94 18.57 8.99
N TYR A 199 -0.30 18.10 8.85
CA TYR A 199 -0.65 16.70 9.10
C TYR A 199 0.00 15.78 8.06
N ARG A 200 0.15 14.50 8.41
CA ARG A 200 0.76 13.48 7.54
C ARG A 200 -0.04 12.19 7.60
N MET A 201 -0.18 11.51 6.47
CA MET A 201 -0.62 10.11 6.45
C MET A 201 0.60 9.28 6.85
N ASN A 202 0.67 8.96 8.13
CA ASN A 202 1.89 8.45 8.74
C ASN A 202 2.08 6.97 8.46
N HIS A 203 1.11 6.14 8.83
CA HIS A 203 1.26 4.69 8.68
C HIS A 203 -0.03 3.96 8.35
N THR A 204 0.14 2.73 7.86
CA THR A 204 -0.90 1.73 7.67
C THR A 204 -0.56 0.52 8.51
N MET A 205 -1.50 0.02 9.30
CA MET A 205 -1.30 -1.14 10.17
C MET A 205 -1.97 -2.38 9.57
N LEU A 206 -1.19 -3.46 9.44
CA LEU A 206 -1.66 -4.79 9.11
C LEU A 206 -1.34 -5.75 10.24
N ARG A 207 -2.30 -6.61 10.60
CA ARG A 207 -2.02 -7.75 11.47
C ARG A 207 -1.43 -8.88 10.65
N VAL A 208 -0.36 -9.48 11.16
CA VAL A 208 0.37 -10.57 10.51
C VAL A 208 0.46 -11.79 11.43
N LYS A 209 0.29 -12.98 10.86
CA LYS A 209 0.32 -14.24 11.60
C LYS A 209 1.73 -14.57 12.04
N ASP A 210 2.69 -14.43 11.14
CA ASP A 210 4.09 -14.80 11.35
C ASP A 210 4.98 -13.59 11.04
N TYR A 211 5.50 -12.98 12.09
CA TYR A 211 6.29 -11.76 11.96
C TYR A 211 7.62 -12.01 11.24
N GLU A 212 8.23 -13.18 11.38
CA GLU A 212 9.52 -13.48 10.73
C GLU A 212 9.34 -13.59 9.22
N LYS A 213 8.30 -14.30 8.76
CA LYS A 213 7.95 -14.38 7.34
C LYS A 213 7.59 -13.00 6.78
N SER A 214 6.84 -12.21 7.54
CA SER A 214 6.43 -10.87 7.13
C SER A 214 7.62 -9.92 7.02
N LEU A 215 8.47 -9.84 8.05
CA LEU A 215 9.69 -9.03 8.02
C LEU A 215 10.62 -9.44 6.89
N LYS A 216 10.75 -10.74 6.61
CA LYS A 216 11.53 -11.23 5.48
C LYS A 216 10.95 -10.74 4.15
N PHE A 217 9.64 -10.82 3.96
CA PHE A 217 9.00 -10.32 2.75
C PHE A 217 9.19 -8.82 2.59
N TYR A 218 8.82 -8.02 3.59
CA TYR A 218 8.88 -6.56 3.47
C TYR A 218 10.31 -6.01 3.39
N GLN A 219 11.30 -6.64 4.04
CA GLN A 219 12.70 -6.22 3.96
C GLN A 219 13.43 -6.80 2.74
N ASP A 220 13.42 -8.12 2.54
CA ASP A 220 14.25 -8.75 1.51
C ASP A 220 13.60 -8.65 0.12
N VAL A 221 12.27 -8.76 0.04
CA VAL A 221 11.55 -8.68 -1.25
C VAL A 221 11.27 -7.23 -1.59
N LEU A 222 10.67 -6.46 -0.68
CA LEU A 222 10.24 -5.10 -0.99
C LEU A 222 11.26 -4.02 -0.62
N GLY A 223 12.34 -4.33 0.12
CA GLY A 223 13.41 -3.39 0.42
C GLY A 223 13.11 -2.36 1.51
N MET A 224 12.04 -2.56 2.29
CA MET A 224 11.76 -1.69 3.43
C MET A 224 12.78 -1.91 4.56
N THR A 225 13.01 -0.89 5.39
CA THR A 225 13.87 -0.99 6.57
C THR A 225 13.02 -1.03 7.83
N LEU A 226 13.30 -1.95 8.76
CA LEU A 226 12.73 -1.92 10.10
C LEU A 226 13.29 -0.72 10.87
N ILE A 227 12.45 0.29 11.11
CA ILE A 227 12.85 1.54 11.76
C ILE A 227 12.51 1.59 13.25
N ARG A 228 11.58 0.74 13.72
CA ARG A 228 11.20 0.65 15.13
C ARG A 228 10.52 -0.67 15.44
N LYS A 229 10.78 -1.17 16.66
CA LYS A 229 10.09 -2.32 17.25
C LYS A 229 9.56 -1.92 18.62
N ASN A 230 8.30 -2.20 18.91
CA ASN A 230 7.72 -2.05 20.24
C ASN A 230 7.20 -3.39 20.73
N GLU A 231 7.65 -3.82 21.91
CA GLU A 231 7.21 -5.07 22.52
C GLU A 231 6.24 -4.78 23.67
N ALA A 232 5.04 -5.37 23.59
CA ALA A 232 4.07 -5.42 24.67
C ALA A 232 3.99 -6.86 25.22
N SER A 233 3.12 -7.08 26.22
CA SER A 233 2.96 -8.39 26.87
C SER A 233 2.42 -9.50 25.97
N ASP A 234 1.56 -9.14 25.02
CA ASP A 234 0.72 -10.05 24.23
C ASP A 234 0.82 -9.79 22.71
N PHE A 235 1.52 -8.73 22.31
CA PHE A 235 1.78 -8.40 20.92
C PHE A 235 3.11 -7.67 20.74
N THR A 236 3.58 -7.61 19.50
CA THR A 236 4.73 -6.80 19.08
C THR A 236 4.39 -6.03 17.82
N LEU A 237 4.81 -4.77 17.79
CA LEU A 237 4.66 -3.86 16.66
C LEU A 237 6.00 -3.69 15.95
N PHE A 238 5.99 -3.79 14.63
CA PHE A 238 7.15 -3.55 13.77
C PHE A 238 6.82 -2.44 12.78
N PHE A 239 7.62 -1.39 12.74
CA PHE A 239 7.41 -0.28 11.84
C PHE A 239 8.49 -0.32 10.75
N LEU A 240 8.07 -0.40 9.50
CA LEU A 240 8.92 -0.46 8.32
C LEU A 240 8.67 0.74 7.41
N ALA A 241 9.72 1.26 6.79
CA ALA A 241 9.60 2.38 5.86
C ALA A 241 10.70 2.36 4.80
N TYR A 242 10.49 3.17 3.75
CA TYR A 242 11.55 3.51 2.78
C TYR A 242 12.28 4.80 3.17
N GLY A 243 13.55 4.86 2.77
CA GLY A 243 14.47 5.96 3.04
C GLY A 243 14.82 6.13 4.51
N ASP A 244 15.84 6.93 4.79
CA ASP A 244 16.25 7.26 6.15
C ASP A 244 15.36 8.36 6.75
N LEU A 245 15.29 8.42 8.08
CA LEU A 245 14.79 9.62 8.76
C LEU A 245 15.75 10.78 8.48
N LYS A 246 15.23 11.97 8.17
CA LYS A 246 16.08 13.16 8.12
C LYS A 246 16.57 13.47 9.54
N GLU A 247 17.76 14.05 9.65
CA GLU A 247 18.31 14.47 10.93
C GLU A 247 17.32 15.41 11.65
N GLY A 248 16.97 15.07 12.88
CA GLY A 248 16.00 15.82 13.70
C GLY A 248 14.53 15.53 13.42
N GLU A 249 14.16 14.72 12.42
CA GLU A 249 12.78 14.26 12.21
C GLU A 249 12.43 13.07 13.12
N SER A 250 11.26 13.12 13.74
CA SER A 250 10.67 11.97 14.43
C SER A 250 9.91 11.07 13.46
N GLN A 251 9.65 9.82 13.86
CA GLN A 251 8.82 8.89 13.08
C GLN A 251 7.42 9.47 12.80
N ALA A 252 6.85 10.21 13.75
CA ALA A 252 5.54 10.84 13.58
C ALA A 252 5.54 11.92 12.48
N GLN A 253 6.71 12.42 12.06
CA GLN A 253 6.83 13.41 10.98
C GLN A 253 7.05 12.77 9.59
N ARG A 254 7.04 11.44 9.50
CA ARG A 254 7.10 10.71 8.22
C ARG A 254 5.72 10.54 7.58
N GLU A 255 5.77 10.24 6.30
CA GLU A 255 4.68 9.61 5.53
C GLU A 255 5.10 8.17 5.19
N GLY A 256 4.14 7.31 4.86
CA GLY A 256 4.42 6.01 4.24
C GLY A 256 5.16 4.99 5.10
N ILE A 257 4.70 4.76 6.33
CA ILE A 257 5.19 3.67 7.19
C ILE A 257 4.22 2.48 7.15
N LEU A 258 4.74 1.28 7.05
CA LEU A 258 3.99 0.04 7.29
C LEU A 258 4.19 -0.38 8.74
N GLU A 259 3.10 -0.47 9.49
CA GLU A 259 3.09 -1.08 10.81
C GLU A 259 2.59 -2.52 10.70
N LEU A 260 3.35 -3.47 11.24
CA LEU A 260 2.93 -4.86 11.37
C LEU A 260 2.66 -5.16 12.83
N THR A 261 1.46 -5.65 13.13
CA THR A 261 1.10 -6.14 14.46
C THR A 261 1.09 -7.66 14.47
N TRP A 262 1.98 -8.23 15.25
CA TRP A 262 2.00 -9.66 15.53
C TRP A 262 1.46 -9.92 16.93
N ASN A 263 0.33 -10.61 17.01
CA ASN A 263 -0.21 -11.11 18.28
C ASN A 263 0.49 -12.43 18.60
N HIS A 264 1.05 -12.54 19.80
CA HIS A 264 1.97 -13.63 20.15
C HIS A 264 1.29 -15.00 20.05
N GLY A 265 1.98 -15.95 19.41
CA GLY A 265 1.53 -17.33 19.26
C GLY A 265 0.65 -17.59 18.03
N THR A 266 0.21 -16.55 17.31
CA THR A 266 -0.57 -16.73 16.07
C THR A 266 0.18 -17.51 14.98
N GLU A 267 1.51 -17.44 14.97
CA GLU A 267 2.40 -18.17 14.07
C GLU A 267 2.38 -19.69 14.30
N LYS A 268 1.97 -20.14 15.50
CA LYS A 268 1.94 -21.55 15.93
C LYS A 268 0.59 -22.21 15.69
N ASP A 269 -0.46 -21.43 15.43
CA ASP A 269 -1.78 -21.96 15.14
C ASP A 269 -1.95 -22.17 13.63
N GLU A 270 -1.88 -23.41 13.17
CA GLU A 270 -2.02 -23.76 11.75
C GLU A 270 -3.39 -23.38 11.17
N SER A 271 -4.45 -23.38 12.00
CA SER A 271 -5.81 -23.06 11.59
C SER A 271 -6.11 -21.56 11.55
N PHE A 272 -5.28 -20.76 12.22
CA PHE A 272 -5.45 -19.31 12.29
C PHE A 272 -5.02 -18.62 11.00
N SER A 273 -5.77 -17.60 10.58
CA SER A 273 -5.38 -16.66 9.52
C SER A 273 -6.06 -15.32 9.74
N TYR A 274 -5.41 -14.23 9.30
CA TYR A 274 -6.08 -12.93 9.19
C TYR A 274 -6.83 -12.83 7.87
N HIS A 275 -7.91 -12.05 7.89
CA HIS A 275 -8.69 -11.72 6.71
C HIS A 275 -7.93 -10.73 5.82
N ASN A 276 -7.73 -11.06 4.55
CA ASN A 276 -6.96 -10.25 3.60
C ASN A 276 -7.67 -8.96 3.13
N GLY A 277 -8.96 -8.82 3.41
CA GLY A 277 -9.80 -7.66 3.04
C GLY A 277 -10.46 -7.74 1.66
N ASN A 278 -10.01 -8.65 0.79
CA ASN A 278 -10.55 -8.85 -0.57
C ASN A 278 -11.51 -10.03 -0.68
N ASP A 279 -11.42 -11.01 0.21
CA ASP A 279 -12.46 -12.03 0.35
C ASP A 279 -13.72 -11.42 0.97
N GLN A 280 -14.87 -12.11 0.85
CA GLN A 280 -16.12 -11.61 1.43
C GLN A 280 -16.15 -11.88 2.94
N PRO A 281 -16.56 -10.89 3.77
CA PRO A 281 -16.94 -9.52 3.42
C PRO A 281 -15.73 -8.61 3.13
N GLN A 282 -15.86 -7.80 2.09
CA GLN A 282 -14.77 -6.96 1.60
C GLN A 282 -14.60 -5.65 2.38
N GLY A 283 -13.38 -5.13 2.36
CA GLY A 283 -13.04 -3.82 2.91
C GLY A 283 -11.69 -3.35 2.38
N PHE A 284 -10.64 -3.47 3.19
CA PHE A 284 -9.27 -3.17 2.77
C PHE A 284 -8.91 -3.86 1.46
N GLY A 285 -8.34 -3.12 0.52
CA GLY A 285 -7.96 -3.61 -0.81
C GLY A 285 -6.52 -4.05 -0.85
N HIS A 286 -5.60 -3.11 -0.71
CA HIS A 286 -4.17 -3.36 -0.88
C HIS A 286 -3.34 -2.23 -0.28
N ILE A 287 -2.07 -2.50 -0.05
CA ILE A 287 -1.04 -1.45 -0.03
C ILE A 287 -0.42 -1.36 -1.42
N CYS A 288 0.16 -0.21 -1.77
CA CYS A 288 0.89 -0.03 -3.03
C CYS A 288 2.32 0.43 -2.81
N VAL A 289 3.23 -0.25 -3.51
CA VAL A 289 4.63 0.13 -3.61
C VAL A 289 4.91 0.60 -5.04
N THR A 290 5.36 1.85 -5.16
CA THR A 290 5.83 2.35 -6.47
C THR A 290 7.30 2.02 -6.65
N VAL A 291 7.70 1.64 -7.85
CA VAL A 291 9.05 1.14 -8.17
C VAL A 291 9.71 1.94 -9.28
N ASP A 292 11.04 1.96 -9.32
CA ASP A 292 11.80 2.73 -10.32
C ASP A 292 11.70 2.17 -11.74
N ASN A 293 11.60 0.85 -11.88
CA ASN A 293 11.37 0.16 -13.14
C ASN A 293 10.49 -1.08 -12.91
N ILE A 294 9.23 -1.00 -13.33
CA ILE A 294 8.23 -2.04 -13.04
C ILE A 294 8.55 -3.39 -13.69
N ASP A 295 9.10 -3.41 -14.91
CA ASP A 295 9.47 -4.64 -15.60
C ASP A 295 10.64 -5.34 -14.88
N ALA A 296 11.66 -4.56 -14.49
CA ALA A 296 12.80 -5.08 -13.74
C ALA A 296 12.43 -5.52 -12.32
N ALA A 297 11.55 -4.78 -11.64
CA ALA A 297 10.98 -5.15 -10.36
C ALA A 297 10.25 -6.49 -10.46
N CYS A 298 9.36 -6.64 -11.45
CA CYS A 298 8.64 -7.89 -11.67
C CYS A 298 9.57 -9.06 -12.00
N ALA A 299 10.61 -8.86 -12.82
CA ALA A 299 11.60 -9.89 -13.09
C ALA A 299 12.32 -10.34 -11.80
N ARG A 300 12.72 -9.39 -10.94
CA ARG A 300 13.30 -9.69 -9.62
C ARG A 300 12.33 -10.47 -8.73
N PHE A 301 11.05 -10.13 -8.73
CA PHE A 301 10.03 -10.86 -7.95
C PHE A 301 9.84 -12.30 -8.46
N GLU A 302 9.97 -12.54 -9.76
CA GLU A 302 9.97 -13.92 -10.30
C GLU A 302 11.21 -14.70 -9.85
N GLU A 303 12.40 -14.10 -9.87
CA GLU A 303 13.64 -14.72 -9.37
C GLU A 303 13.55 -15.08 -7.88
N LEU A 304 12.91 -14.22 -7.09
CA LEU A 304 12.62 -14.42 -5.67
C LEU A 304 11.46 -15.38 -5.41
N LYS A 305 10.79 -15.87 -6.46
CA LYS A 305 9.66 -16.81 -6.39
C LYS A 305 8.52 -16.27 -5.53
N CYS A 306 8.22 -14.98 -5.66
CA CYS A 306 7.12 -14.36 -4.93
C CYS A 306 5.77 -14.97 -5.34
N ASN A 307 4.81 -14.92 -4.41
CA ASN A 307 3.43 -15.28 -4.71
C ASN A 307 2.77 -14.12 -5.46
N TRP A 308 2.07 -14.44 -6.54
CA TRP A 308 1.44 -13.46 -7.43
C TRP A 308 -0.07 -13.54 -7.34
N LYS A 309 -0.71 -12.38 -7.20
CA LYS A 309 -2.14 -12.22 -7.48
C LYS A 309 -2.39 -11.88 -8.95
N LYS A 310 -1.53 -11.05 -9.55
CA LYS A 310 -1.61 -10.62 -10.94
C LYS A 310 -0.24 -10.22 -11.47
N ARG A 311 0.17 -10.73 -12.63
CA ARG A 311 1.37 -10.29 -13.35
C ARG A 311 1.07 -9.16 -14.33
N LEU A 312 2.12 -8.51 -14.82
CA LEU A 312 1.99 -7.59 -15.96
C LEU A 312 1.46 -8.31 -17.21
N THR A 313 1.81 -9.59 -17.40
CA THR A 313 1.33 -10.41 -18.53
C THR A 313 -0.12 -10.84 -18.44
N ASP A 314 -0.77 -10.67 -17.28
CA ASP A 314 -2.15 -11.13 -17.06
C ASP A 314 -3.17 -10.05 -17.46
N GLY A 315 -4.35 -10.47 -17.91
CA GLY A 315 -5.47 -9.57 -18.23
C GLY A 315 -5.16 -8.53 -19.31
N ARG A 316 -5.95 -7.46 -19.37
CA ARG A 316 -5.77 -6.35 -20.33
C ARG A 316 -4.85 -5.24 -19.80
N MET A 317 -4.83 -5.03 -18.48
CA MET A 317 -4.04 -3.98 -17.83
C MET A 317 -2.58 -4.45 -17.65
N LYS A 318 -1.64 -3.82 -18.37
CA LYS A 318 -0.22 -4.23 -18.45
C LYS A 318 0.73 -3.35 -17.63
N ASN A 319 0.22 -2.35 -16.93
CA ASN A 319 1.00 -1.34 -16.19
C ASN A 319 0.89 -1.48 -14.66
N VAL A 320 0.27 -2.55 -14.18
CA VAL A 320 0.06 -2.84 -12.75
C VAL A 320 0.26 -4.32 -12.49
N ALA A 321 0.97 -4.65 -11.42
CA ALA A 321 1.08 -6.02 -10.92
C ALA A 321 0.65 -6.09 -9.45
N PHE A 322 0.31 -7.28 -8.98
CA PHE A 322 -0.04 -7.54 -7.58
C PHE A 322 0.69 -8.77 -7.06
N LEU A 323 1.43 -8.59 -5.97
CA LEU A 323 1.98 -9.68 -5.16
C LEU A 323 0.98 -10.05 -4.05
N LEU A 324 1.18 -11.24 -3.48
CA LEU A 324 0.59 -11.65 -2.22
C LEU A 324 1.69 -11.69 -1.17
N ASP A 325 1.49 -11.01 -0.05
CA ASP A 325 2.34 -11.16 1.12
C ASP A 325 2.09 -12.51 1.83
N PRO A 326 2.85 -12.85 2.89
CA PRO A 326 2.68 -14.13 3.60
C PRO A 326 1.29 -14.38 4.21
N ASP A 327 0.51 -13.33 4.47
CA ASP A 327 -0.85 -13.38 5.01
C ASP A 327 -1.91 -13.17 3.90
N ASN A 328 -1.49 -13.17 2.63
CA ASN A 328 -2.30 -12.95 1.43
C ASN A 328 -2.91 -11.54 1.30
N TYR A 329 -2.38 -10.53 2.00
CA TYR A 329 -2.66 -9.15 1.65
C TYR A 329 -2.10 -8.87 0.25
N TRP A 330 -2.84 -8.07 -0.51
CA TRP A 330 -2.42 -7.69 -1.85
C TRP A 330 -1.45 -6.52 -1.75
N VAL A 331 -0.34 -6.63 -2.47
CA VAL A 331 0.63 -5.54 -2.65
C VAL A 331 0.63 -5.15 -4.11
N GLU A 332 0.03 -4.00 -4.40
CA GLU A 332 0.08 -3.40 -5.73
C GLU A 332 1.49 -2.89 -6.03
N VAL A 333 1.95 -3.11 -7.25
CA VAL A 333 3.22 -2.62 -7.77
C VAL A 333 2.94 -1.77 -9.00
N VAL A 334 3.32 -0.49 -8.92
CA VAL A 334 3.12 0.50 -9.98
C VAL A 334 4.44 1.19 -10.31
N GLN A 335 4.63 1.56 -11.57
CA GLN A 335 5.77 2.36 -11.99
C GLN A 335 5.75 3.74 -11.31
N ASN A 336 6.83 4.16 -10.65
CA ASN A 336 6.93 5.50 -10.11
C ASN A 336 7.10 6.53 -11.25
N GLU A 337 6.29 7.59 -11.24
CA GLU A 337 6.17 8.59 -12.31
C GLU A 337 7.46 9.39 -12.53
N LYS A 338 8.24 9.63 -11.46
CA LYS A 338 9.51 10.35 -11.52
C LYS A 338 10.52 9.64 -12.43
N PHE A 339 10.54 8.32 -12.42
CA PHE A 339 11.47 7.53 -13.22
C PHE A 339 10.95 7.27 -14.65
N ALA A 340 9.62 7.29 -14.83
CA ALA A 340 9.01 7.14 -16.16
C ALA A 340 8.95 8.45 -16.95
N GLY A 341 9.00 9.61 -16.28
CA GLY A 341 8.84 10.92 -16.90
C GLY A 341 7.43 11.20 -17.43
N LYS A 342 6.43 10.42 -17.00
CA LYS A 342 5.01 10.56 -17.38
C LYS A 342 4.11 10.10 -16.24
N ALA A 343 2.89 10.62 -16.20
CA ALA A 343 1.87 10.22 -15.24
C ALA A 343 1.35 8.79 -15.51
N ASN A 344 0.92 8.10 -14.46
CA ASN A 344 0.18 6.85 -14.55
C ASN A 344 -1.32 7.11 -14.69
N PHE A 345 -1.98 6.24 -15.47
CA PHE A 345 -3.43 6.16 -15.73
C PHE A 345 -4.06 7.41 -16.34
#